data_AF-A0A7V8Y6Z1-F1
#
_entry.id   AF-A0A7V8Y6Z1-F1
#
_cell.length_a   1.000
_cell.length_b   1.000
_cell.length_c   1.000
_cell.angle_alpha   90.00
_cell.angle_beta   90.00
_cell.angle_gamma   90.00
#
_symmetry.space_group_name_H-M   'P 1'
#
loop_
_entity.id
_entity.type
_entity.pdbx_description
1 polymer ?
#
loop_
_entity_poly.entity_id
_entity_poly.type
_entity_poly.pdbx_seq_one_letter_code
_entity_poly.pdbx_strand_id
1 'polypeptide(L)'
;VAAAGLIANTIRLAIFARREEISIMKLVGATNWFIRIPFMFEGVFAALTGAILSSLFLFGANELLFSRMGDFLAFLGPVFTFSGWEIAKVLFLLVGGGIVVGLFGSVMALRRFLEV
;
A
#
# COMPACT_ATOMS: atom_id res chain seq x y z
N VAL A 1 -7.02 -6.77 -4.66
CA VAL A 1 -7.48 -6.43 -6.04
C VAL A 1 -8.23 -5.10 -6.08
N ALA A 2 -9.27 -4.87 -5.26
CA ALA A 2 -10.02 -3.60 -5.23
C ALA A 2 -9.14 -2.35 -4.97
N ALA A 3 -8.22 -2.44 -4.00
CA ALA A 3 -7.28 -1.35 -3.70
C ALA A 3 -6.39 -0.96 -4.90
N ALA A 4 -5.92 -1.95 -5.68
CA ALA A 4 -5.13 -1.68 -6.88
C ALA A 4 -5.96 -0.96 -7.96
N GLY A 5 -7.26 -1.28 -8.07
CA GLY A 5 -8.19 -0.57 -8.95
C GLY A 5 -8.41 0.89 -8.55
N LEU A 6 -8.56 1.16 -7.26
CA LEU A 6 -8.67 2.53 -6.74
C LEU A 6 -7.39 3.34 -6.98
N ILE A 7 -6.22 2.77 -6.67
CA ILE A 7 -4.93 3.41 -6.95
C ILE A 7 -4.79 3.74 -8.43
N ALA A 8 -5.15 2.80 -9.32
CA ALA A 8 -5.10 3.04 -10.76
C ALA A 8 -6.04 4.17 -11.20
N ASN A 9 -7.24 4.27 -10.61
CA ASN A 9 -8.17 5.33 -10.92
C ASN A 9 -7.68 6.71 -10.43
N THR A 10 -7.12 6.76 -9.21
CA THR A 10 -6.54 7.99 -8.65
C THR A 10 -5.37 8.49 -9.48
N ILE A 11 -4.45 7.60 -9.89
CA ILE A 11 -3.33 7.95 -10.77
C ILE A 11 -3.84 8.50 -12.10
N ARG A 12 -4.90 7.90 -12.67
CA ARG A 12 -5.49 8.39 -13.92
C ARG A 12 -6.05 9.81 -13.78
N LEU A 13 -6.77 10.09 -12.70
CA LEU A 13 -7.28 11.42 -12.41
C LEU A 13 -6.13 12.43 -12.22
N ALA A 14 -5.06 12.05 -11.51
CA ALA A 14 -3.89 12.89 -11.29
C ALA A 14 -3.15 13.21 -12.60
N ILE A 15 -2.98 12.22 -13.48
CA ILE A 15 -2.39 12.43 -14.82
C ILE A 15 -3.27 13.37 -15.65
N PHE A 16 -4.59 13.19 -15.63
CA PHE A 16 -5.51 14.04 -16.38
C PHE A 16 -5.46 15.50 -15.91
N ALA A 17 -5.36 15.71 -14.59
CA ALA A 17 -5.21 17.03 -13.99
C ALA A 17 -3.88 17.72 -14.39
N ARG A 18 -2.81 16.95 -14.58
CA ARG A 18 -1.46 17.46 -14.95
C ARG A 18 -1.12 17.30 -16.44
N ARG A 19 -2.11 17.07 -17.32
CA ARG A 19 -1.86 16.76 -18.73
C ARG A 19 -1.05 17.84 -19.46
N GLU A 20 -1.21 19.10 -19.07
CA GLU A 20 -0.52 20.26 -19.64
C GLU A 20 0.96 20.31 -19.22
N GLU A 21 1.26 20.07 -17.94
CA GLU A 21 2.65 19.94 -17.46
C GLU A 21 3.35 18.77 -18.16
N ILE A 22 2.65 17.65 -18.34
CA ILE A 22 3.19 16.46 -19.00
C ILE A 22 3.47 16.74 -20.48
N SER A 23 2.62 17.51 -21.17
CA SER A 23 2.86 17.88 -22.57
C SER A 23 4.09 18.79 -22.68
N ILE A 24 4.24 19.76 -21.78
CA ILE A 24 5.43 20.63 -21.70
C ILE A 24 6.68 19.77 -21.47
N MET A 25 6.66 18.87 -20.49
CA MET A 25 7.79 17.97 -20.21
C MET A 25 8.17 17.12 -21.44
N LYS A 26 7.20 16.59 -22.18
CA LYS A 26 7.47 15.84 -23.43
C LYS A 26 8.07 16.74 -24.51
N LEU A 27 7.67 18.00 -24.62
CA LEU A 27 8.21 18.96 -25.59
C LEU A 27 9.67 19.32 -25.33
N VAL A 28 10.11 19.32 -24.06
CA VAL A 28 11.54 19.52 -23.71
C VAL A 28 12.37 18.22 -23.82
N GLY A 29 11.77 17.13 -24.33
CA GLY A 29 12.45 15.85 -24.53
C GLY A 29 12.56 14.98 -23.27
N ALA A 30 11.74 15.22 -22.23
CA ALA A 30 11.76 14.38 -21.03
C ALA A 30 11.35 12.94 -21.36
N THR A 31 12.10 11.97 -20.83
CA THR A 31 11.81 10.55 -21.01
C THR A 31 10.52 10.16 -20.28
N ASN A 32 9.78 9.17 -20.81
CA ASN A 32 8.58 8.64 -20.15
C ASN A 32 8.83 8.16 -18.70
N TRP A 33 10.08 7.80 -18.37
CA TRP A 33 10.47 7.46 -17.00
C TRP A 33 10.46 8.65 -16.06
N PHE A 34 10.94 9.82 -16.51
CA PHE A 34 10.96 11.04 -15.70
C PHE A 34 9.54 11.47 -15.28
N ILE A 35 8.58 11.30 -16.20
CA ILE A 35 7.16 11.61 -15.96
C ILE A 35 6.53 10.62 -14.95
N ARG A 36 7.01 9.36 -14.89
CA ARG A 36 6.43 8.30 -14.04
C ARG A 36 6.90 8.34 -12.58
N ILE A 37 8.11 8.82 -12.33
CA ILE A 37 8.71 8.91 -10.99
C ILE A 37 7.80 9.60 -9.96
N PRO A 38 7.23 10.80 -10.19
CA PRO A 38 6.39 11.47 -9.19
C PRO A 38 5.14 10.65 -8.82
N PHE A 39 4.51 9.97 -9.78
CA PHE A 39 3.34 9.11 -9.53
C PHE A 39 3.71 7.81 -8.81
N MET A 40 4.92 7.28 -9.04
CA MET A 40 5.43 6.15 -8.27
C MET A 40 5.62 6.52 -6.79
N PHE A 41 6.10 7.73 -6.51
CA PHE A 41 6.22 8.23 -5.13
C PHE A 41 4.86 8.31 -4.44
N GLU A 42 3.82 8.87 -5.07
CA GLU A 42 2.45 8.88 -4.50
C GLU A 42 1.96 7.47 -4.15
N GLY A 43 2.19 6.49 -5.03
CA GLY A 43 1.82 5.09 -4.78
C GLY A 43 2.57 4.47 -3.59
N VAL A 44 3.87 4.76 -3.46
CA VAL A 44 4.69 4.30 -2.32
C VAL A 44 4.22 4.95 -1.02
N PHE A 45 3.97 6.27 -1.02
CA PHE A 45 3.45 6.98 0.16
C PHE A 45 2.11 6.39 0.59
N ALA A 46 1.16 6.20 -0.33
CA ALA A 46 -0.14 5.59 -0.02
C ALA A 46 0.00 4.18 0.59
N ALA A 47 0.88 3.35 0.04
CA ALA A 47 1.13 2.00 0.56
C ALA A 47 1.77 2.02 1.96
N LEU A 48 2.73 2.92 2.20
CA LEU A 48 3.38 3.08 3.50
C LEU A 48 2.38 3.53 4.57
N THR A 49 1.58 4.57 4.29
CA THR A 49 0.58 5.07 5.24
C THR A 49 -0.46 4.00 5.54
N GLY A 50 -0.90 3.26 4.51
CA GLY A 50 -1.82 2.12 4.69
C GLY A 50 -1.23 1.01 5.55
N ALA A 51 0.03 0.64 5.35
CA ALA A 51 0.70 -0.39 6.14
C ALA A 51 0.85 0.01 7.61
N ILE A 52 1.25 1.25 7.88
CA ILE A 52 1.37 1.79 9.25
C ILE A 52 0.02 1.79 9.95
N LEU A 53 -1.02 2.32 9.30
CA LEU A 53 -2.38 2.36 9.86
C LEU A 53 -2.93 0.96 10.12
N SER A 54 -2.75 0.04 9.17
CA SER A 54 -3.21 -1.35 9.32
C SER A 54 -2.48 -2.08 10.44
N SER A 55 -1.18 -1.84 10.59
CA SER A 55 -0.36 -2.38 11.69
C SER A 55 -0.82 -1.86 13.05
N LEU A 56 -1.03 -0.55 13.19
CA LEU A 56 -1.55 0.07 14.41
C LEU A 56 -2.93 -0.49 14.76
N PHE A 57 -3.80 -0.62 13.76
CA PHE A 57 -5.14 -1.16 13.95
C PHE A 57 -5.10 -2.62 14.40
N LEU A 58 -4.25 -3.45 13.80
CA LEU A 58 -4.06 -4.85 14.20
C LEU A 58 -3.59 -4.96 15.65
N PHE A 59 -2.60 -4.15 16.05
CA PHE A 59 -2.08 -4.16 17.42
C PHE A 59 -3.13 -3.69 18.43
N GLY A 60 -3.82 -2.59 18.14
CA GLY A 60 -4.88 -2.06 18.99
C GLY A 60 -6.09 -3.00 19.08
N ALA A 61 -6.49 -3.61 17.97
CA ALA A 61 -7.58 -4.59 17.95
C ALA A 61 -7.22 -5.84 18.77
N ASN A 62 -5.97 -6.30 18.70
CA ASN A 62 -5.49 -7.42 19.49
C ASN A 62 -5.66 -7.12 21.00
N GLU A 63 -5.07 -6.04 21.50
CA GLU A 63 -5.20 -5.60 22.90
C GLU A 63 -6.68 -5.52 23.37
N LEU A 64 -7.56 -4.94 22.55
CA LEU A 64 -8.98 -4.73 22.88
C LEU A 64 -9.81 -6.02 22.84
N LEU A 65 -9.53 -6.94 21.90
CA LEU A 65 -10.23 -8.22 21.78
C LEU A 65 -9.75 -9.21 22.86
N PHE A 66 -8.45 -9.32 23.09
CA PHE A 66 -7.88 -10.27 24.05
C PHE A 66 -8.15 -9.88 25.51
N SER A 67 -8.16 -8.58 25.84
CA SER A 67 -8.54 -8.11 27.18
C SER A 67 -10.00 -8.42 27.54
N ARG A 68 -10.90 -8.52 26.55
CA ARG A 68 -12.32 -8.85 26.79
C ARG A 68 -12.65 -10.33 26.68
N MET A 69 -11.78 -11.11 26.04
CA MET A 69 -12.02 -12.53 25.75
C MET A 69 -11.13 -13.49 26.57
N GLY A 70 -10.15 -12.97 27.31
CA GLY A 70 -9.21 -13.78 28.11
C GLY A 70 -9.89 -14.78 29.05
N ASP A 71 -11.04 -14.43 29.62
CA ASP A 71 -11.77 -15.30 30.56
C ASP A 71 -12.54 -16.44 29.86
N PHE A 72 -12.99 -16.25 28.61
CA PHE A 72 -13.75 -17.27 27.86
C PHE A 72 -12.86 -18.20 27.02
N LEU A 73 -11.64 -17.79 26.70
CA LEU A 73 -10.75 -18.46 25.73
C LEU A 73 -9.55 -19.17 26.36
N ALA A 74 -9.46 -19.29 27.69
CA ALA A 74 -8.39 -20.00 28.39
C ALA A 74 -8.15 -21.44 27.87
N PHE A 75 -9.18 -22.10 27.34
CA PHE A 75 -9.09 -23.43 26.69
C PHE A 75 -8.29 -23.44 25.37
N LEU A 76 -8.21 -22.31 24.65
CA LEU A 76 -7.44 -22.14 23.41
C LEU A 76 -6.05 -21.51 23.65
N GLY A 77 -5.64 -21.35 24.91
CA GLY A 77 -4.40 -20.69 25.34
C GLY A 77 -3.13 -21.03 24.54
N PRO A 78 -2.86 -22.28 24.14
CA PRO A 78 -1.65 -22.62 23.36
C PRO A 78 -1.69 -22.18 21.89
N VAL A 79 -2.87 -21.88 21.33
CA VAL A 79 -3.03 -21.51 19.91
C VAL A 79 -2.79 -20.02 19.68
N PHE A 80 -2.91 -19.19 20.73
CA PHE A 80 -2.86 -17.73 20.65
C PHE A 80 -1.67 -17.09 21.37
N THR A 81 -0.65 -17.87 21.75
CA THR A 81 0.62 -17.30 22.20
C THR A 81 1.46 -16.88 21.00
N PHE A 82 1.19 -15.68 20.48
CA PHE A 82 2.04 -15.11 19.44
C PHE A 82 3.40 -14.77 20.04
N SER A 83 4.43 -15.52 19.66
CA SER A 83 5.81 -15.17 20.01
C SER A 83 6.18 -13.84 19.35
N GLY A 84 7.02 -13.02 19.99
CA GLY A 84 7.47 -11.74 19.42
C GLY A 84 8.09 -11.90 18.02
N TRP A 85 8.65 -13.07 17.72
CA TRP A 85 9.15 -13.43 16.39
C TRP A 85 8.05 -13.62 15.33
N GLU A 86 6.89 -14.14 15.71
CA GLU A 86 5.74 -14.34 14.82
C GLU A 86 5.07 -13.00 14.47
N ILE A 87 4.93 -12.12 15.46
CA ILE A 87 4.45 -10.75 15.26
C ILE A 87 5.39 -10.00 14.32
N ALA A 88 6.71 -10.10 14.54
CA ALA A 88 7.71 -9.48 13.67
C ALA A 88 7.64 -10.02 12.23
N LYS A 89 7.45 -11.34 12.03
CA LYS A 89 7.26 -11.93 10.70
C LYS A 89 6.01 -11.43 9.99
N VAL A 90 4.88 -11.35 10.70
CA VAL A 90 3.62 -10.85 10.12
C VAL A 90 3.77 -9.39 9.73
N LEU A 91 4.35 -8.55 10.58
CA LEU A 91 4.63 -7.15 10.26
C LEU A 91 5.54 -7.01 9.05
N PHE A 92 6.63 -7.77 9.01
CA PHE A 92 7.57 -7.75 7.89
C PHE A 92 6.89 -8.16 6.57
N LEU A 93 6.07 -9.21 6.59
CA LEU A 93 5.30 -9.66 5.42
C LEU A 93 4.24 -8.64 5.00
N LEU A 94 3.59 -7.97 5.95
CA LEU A 94 2.53 -7.01 5.67
C LEU A 94 3.09 -5.72 5.07
N VAL A 95 4.21 -5.22 5.62
CA VAL A 95 4.92 -4.07 5.08
C VAL A 95 5.58 -4.42 3.75
N GLY A 96 6.35 -5.51 3.68
CA GLY A 96 7.04 -5.94 2.46
C GLY A 96 6.07 -6.26 1.33
N GLY A 97 5.03 -7.04 1.63
CA GLY A 97 3.97 -7.35 0.67
C GLY A 97 3.19 -6.12 0.24
N GLY A 98 2.89 -5.20 1.16
CA GLY A 98 2.22 -3.92 0.85
C GLY A 98 3.05 -3.04 -0.09
N ILE A 99 4.36 -2.94 0.13
CA ILE A 99 5.28 -2.20 -0.76
C ILE A 99 5.33 -2.84 -2.14
N VAL A 100 5.49 -4.17 -2.21
CA VAL A 100 5.54 -4.89 -3.49
C VAL A 100 4.23 -4.70 -4.26
N VAL A 101 3.08 -4.91 -3.63
CA VAL A 101 1.77 -4.74 -4.26
C VAL A 101 1.52 -3.28 -4.66
N GLY A 102 1.93 -2.31 -3.84
CA GLY A 102 1.83 -0.88 -4.15
C GLY A 102 2.68 -0.47 -5.35
N LEU A 103 3.94 -0.92 -5.40
CA LEU A 103 4.85 -0.69 -6.53
C LEU A 103 4.34 -1.36 -7.80
N PHE A 104 3.99 -2.65 -7.75
CA PHE A 104 3.48 -3.37 -8.91
C PHE A 104 2.13 -2.79 -9.38
N GLY A 105 1.24 -2.43 -8.45
CA GLY A 105 -0.04 -1.80 -8.76
C GLY A 105 0.12 -0.44 -9.45
N SER A 106 1.03 0.41 -8.95
CA SER A 106 1.33 1.72 -9.55
C SER A 106 1.99 1.58 -10.92
N VAL A 107 2.98 0.70 -11.07
CA VAL A 107 3.66 0.45 -12.36
C VAL A 107 2.71 -0.12 -13.40
N MET A 108 1.83 -1.06 -13.01
CA MET A 108 0.86 -1.68 -13.92
C MET A 108 -0.22 -0.69 -14.35
N ALA A 109 -0.68 0.18 -13.45
CA ALA A 109 -1.58 1.28 -13.78
C ALA A 109 -0.93 2.25 -14.78
N LEU A 110 0.32 2.65 -14.54
CA LEU A 110 1.04 3.55 -15.44
C LEU A 110 1.29 2.93 -16.81
N ARG A 111 1.67 1.64 -16.89
CA ARG A 111 1.88 0.95 -18.18
C ARG A 111 0.61 0.91 -19.03
N ARG A 112 -0.54 0.66 -18.41
CA ARG A 112 -1.82 0.51 -19.13
C ARG A 112 -2.43 1.84 -19.60
N PHE A 113 -2.02 2.97 -19.03
CA PHE A 113 -2.63 4.29 -19.30
C PHE A 113 -1.68 5.34 -19.91
N LEU A 114 -0.37 5.09 -19.98
CA LEU A 114 0.58 5.92 -20.74
C LEU A 114 0.82 5.45 -22.18
N GLU A 115 0.20 4.33 -22.60
CA GLU A 115 0.11 3.95 -24.02
C GLU A 115 -1.17 4.54 -24.63
N VAL A 116 -1.24 5.88 -24.68
CA VAL A 116 -1.98 6.68 -25.68
C VAL A 116 -1.15 7.93 -25.97
#